data_AF-A0AAD5K5G4-F1
#
_entry.id   AF-A0AAD5K5G4-F1
#
_cell.length_a   1.000
_cell.length_b   1.000
_cell.length_c   1.000
_cell.angle_alpha   90.00
_cell.angle_beta   90.00
_cell.angle_gamma   90.00
#
_symmetry.space_group_name_H-M   'P 1'
#
loop_
_entity.id
_entity.type
_entity.pdbx_description
1 polymer ?
#
loop_
_entity_poly.entity_id
_entity_poly.type
_entity_poly.pdbx_seq_one_letter_code
_entity_poly.pdbx_strand_id
1 'polypeptide(L)'
;MQRSTDTKNSISSSVYGIQHLFSDLEKQWLALKKDPQSSTVANEVHALGPVNLDNVRHQFTTCIDSIRSICTQFETEVLSDVKKMGAGADPAFRKHLTHLKEQAQLESTVMHVKDTLKNTKDSLEQSLNDREESKSIVQTRKLERLAHSMGLMPFVDASQRNELGEQITTITLGGTVIVIDIDLDKSGQVLRSKVTYVSEVLQSDQDDKVDRLLARNLQSENFDIFTRNIGALALLDRLNVKYAPVDFFLIIRGLIADLKSIYDQEMQLLSNDIASVLMEGHGIPNKHLDYPGLSISYWISKEHFLGSDWESVQETTEKGENHILLSDTAKVLISFEESQQPQSFIPPNRKHYMLGFEESTDSAKESENGDHLDIVKERTWPKFMQPMRFVKMLPSYPGVTPVPIRFVAKLDPPIPAADAIVRKLMIATDLVNDCKFIAEKDIRIER
;
A
#
# COMPACT_ATOMS: atom_id res chain seq x y z
N MET A 1 -54.63 -17.52 -33.99
CA MET A 1 -53.55 -18.52 -33.97
C MET A 1 -52.24 -17.85 -34.34
N GLN A 2 -51.49 -17.40 -33.34
CA GLN A 2 -50.08 -17.01 -33.49
C GLN A 2 -49.37 -17.71 -32.33
N ARG A 3 -48.53 -18.68 -32.67
CA ARG A 3 -47.67 -19.40 -31.71
C ARG A 3 -46.61 -18.42 -31.24
N SER A 4 -46.62 -18.08 -29.94
CA SER A 4 -45.44 -17.53 -29.29
C SER A 4 -44.36 -18.60 -29.33
N THR A 5 -43.29 -18.35 -30.06
CA THR A 5 -42.05 -19.10 -29.93
C THR A 5 -41.38 -18.62 -28.65
N ASP A 6 -41.76 -19.22 -27.51
CA ASP A 6 -40.95 -19.16 -26.30
C ASP A 6 -39.62 -19.83 -26.62
N THR A 7 -38.59 -19.03 -26.85
CA THR A 7 -37.20 -19.50 -26.85
C THR A 7 -36.88 -19.99 -25.45
N LYS A 8 -37.11 -21.29 -25.20
CA LYS A 8 -36.58 -22.00 -24.04
C LYS A 8 -35.06 -21.94 -24.13
N ASN A 9 -34.45 -20.94 -23.52
CA ASN A 9 -33.01 -20.90 -23.28
C ASN A 9 -32.66 -22.16 -22.48
N SER A 10 -31.99 -23.12 -23.11
CA SER A 10 -31.52 -24.30 -22.41
C SER A 10 -30.48 -23.90 -21.37
N ILE A 11 -30.33 -24.66 -20.30
CA ILE A 11 -29.34 -24.35 -19.26
C ILE A 11 -27.91 -24.34 -19.83
N SER A 12 -27.63 -25.16 -20.84
CA SER A 12 -26.37 -25.07 -21.59
C SER A 12 -26.20 -23.72 -22.29
N SER A 13 -27.28 -23.13 -22.84
CA SER A 13 -27.24 -21.78 -23.39
C SER A 13 -27.06 -20.69 -22.31
N SER A 14 -27.56 -20.91 -21.10
CA SER A 14 -27.35 -19.99 -19.97
C SER A 14 -25.94 -20.07 -19.40
N VAL A 15 -25.35 -21.27 -19.27
CA VAL A 15 -23.94 -21.45 -18.87
C VAL A 15 -23.02 -20.82 -19.90
N TYR A 16 -23.28 -21.08 -21.18
CA TYR A 16 -22.54 -20.45 -22.28
C TYR A 16 -22.74 -18.92 -22.30
N GLY A 17 -23.95 -18.44 -22.00
CA GLY A 17 -24.27 -17.02 -21.87
C GLY A 17 -23.54 -16.34 -20.71
N ILE A 18 -23.41 -17.00 -19.56
CA ILE A 18 -22.64 -16.51 -18.41
C ILE A 18 -21.15 -16.47 -18.74
N GLN A 19 -20.60 -17.53 -19.36
CA GLN A 19 -19.22 -17.54 -19.84
C GLN A 19 -18.95 -16.41 -20.85
N HIS A 20 -19.91 -16.16 -21.76
CA HIS A 20 -19.82 -15.07 -22.72
C HIS A 20 -19.93 -13.69 -22.04
N LEU A 21 -20.82 -13.52 -21.05
CA LEU A 21 -20.94 -12.29 -20.26
C LEU A 21 -19.65 -11.99 -19.51
N PHE A 22 -18.99 -12.98 -18.90
CA PHE A 22 -17.68 -12.78 -18.28
C PHE A 22 -16.61 -12.43 -19.30
N SER A 23 -16.62 -13.07 -20.48
CA SER A 23 -15.70 -12.72 -21.56
C SER A 23 -15.92 -11.29 -22.08
N ASP A 24 -17.17 -10.83 -22.15
CA ASP A 24 -17.51 -9.48 -22.59
C ASP A 24 -17.21 -8.44 -21.51
N LEU A 25 -17.46 -8.74 -20.24
CA LEU A 25 -17.09 -7.91 -19.10
C LEU A 25 -15.56 -7.75 -19.02
N GLU A 26 -14.79 -8.83 -19.23
CA GLU A 26 -13.34 -8.79 -19.40
C GLU A 26 -12.90 -7.93 -20.61
N LYS A 27 -13.70 -7.85 -21.68
CA LYS A 27 -13.40 -6.96 -22.84
C LYS A 27 -13.72 -5.50 -22.53
N GLN A 28 -14.73 -5.22 -21.71
CA GLN A 28 -15.12 -3.86 -21.32
C GLN A 28 -14.14 -3.25 -20.31
N TRP A 29 -13.57 -4.05 -19.42
CA TRP A 29 -12.62 -3.58 -18.40
C TRP A 29 -11.16 -3.69 -18.86
N LEU A 30 -10.81 -2.91 -19.88
CA LEU A 30 -9.47 -2.87 -20.47
C LEU A 30 -8.36 -2.61 -19.43
N ALA A 31 -8.64 -1.83 -18.39
CA ALA A 31 -7.70 -1.57 -17.28
C ALA A 31 -7.35 -2.82 -16.46
N LEU A 32 -8.05 -3.95 -16.61
CA LEU A 32 -7.74 -5.23 -15.96
C LEU A 32 -7.11 -6.25 -16.93
N LYS A 33 -7.02 -5.95 -18.22
CA LYS A 33 -6.32 -6.78 -19.20
C LYS A 33 -4.87 -6.30 -19.36
N LYS A 34 -3.93 -7.19 -19.05
CA LYS A 34 -2.52 -7.00 -19.42
C LYS A 34 -2.42 -7.18 -20.93
N ASP A 35 -2.05 -6.13 -21.66
CA ASP A 35 -1.76 -6.26 -23.09
C ASP A 35 -0.43 -7.02 -23.26
N PRO A 36 -0.43 -8.24 -23.83
CA PRO A 36 0.76 -9.06 -23.96
C PRO A 36 1.81 -8.47 -24.92
N GLN A 37 1.46 -7.47 -25.74
CA GLN A 37 2.40 -6.76 -26.63
C GLN A 37 2.83 -5.38 -26.12
N SER A 38 2.17 -4.86 -25.09
CA SER A 38 2.65 -3.65 -24.45
C SER A 38 3.85 -4.00 -23.57
N SER A 39 5.00 -3.41 -23.86
CA SER A 39 6.06 -3.24 -22.87
C SER A 39 5.53 -2.28 -21.81
N THR A 40 4.57 -2.71 -20.99
CA THR A 40 3.87 -1.82 -20.05
C THR A 40 4.88 -1.29 -19.05
N VAL A 41 5.01 0.04 -19.08
CA VAL A 41 5.67 0.86 -18.08
C VAL A 41 5.22 0.38 -16.71
N ALA A 42 6.18 0.03 -15.84
CA ALA A 42 5.99 -0.65 -14.57
C ALA A 42 5.08 0.06 -13.52
N ASN A 43 4.45 1.18 -13.88
CA ASN A 43 3.89 2.18 -12.97
C ASN A 43 2.45 2.58 -13.33
N GLU A 44 1.57 1.65 -13.71
CA GLU A 44 0.15 2.01 -13.98
C GLU A 44 -0.54 2.63 -12.74
N VAL A 45 -0.93 3.91 -12.84
CA VAL A 45 -1.70 4.63 -11.81
C VAL A 45 -3.18 4.58 -12.16
N HIS A 46 -4.03 4.11 -11.24
CA HIS A 46 -5.48 4.07 -11.43
C HIS A 46 -6.14 5.38 -10.97
N ALA A 47 -7.17 5.84 -11.69
CA ALA A 47 -7.91 7.07 -11.37
C ALA A 47 -8.64 7.03 -10.01
N LEU A 48 -8.85 5.84 -9.43
CA LEU A 48 -9.46 5.66 -8.10
C LEU A 48 -8.44 5.67 -6.94
N GLY A 49 -7.20 6.11 -7.18
CA GLY A 49 -6.16 6.22 -6.16
C GLY A 49 -5.19 5.04 -6.13
N PRO A 50 -4.43 4.84 -5.03
CA PRO A 50 -3.36 3.86 -4.92
C PRO A 50 -3.94 2.44 -4.81
N VAL A 51 -4.43 1.92 -5.93
CA VAL A 51 -4.89 0.54 -6.05
C VAL A 51 -3.78 -0.25 -6.69
N ASN A 52 -3.32 -1.29 -6.01
CA ASN A 52 -2.39 -2.26 -6.59
C ASN A 52 -3.09 -3.03 -7.70
N LEU A 53 -3.06 -2.49 -8.92
CA LEU A 53 -3.73 -3.07 -10.08
C LEU A 53 -3.25 -4.48 -10.38
N ASP A 54 -1.98 -4.78 -10.15
CA ASP A 54 -1.41 -6.10 -10.34
C ASP A 54 -2.06 -7.14 -9.42
N ASN A 55 -2.20 -6.81 -8.13
CA ASN A 55 -2.89 -7.65 -7.15
C ASN A 55 -4.38 -7.77 -7.49
N VAL A 56 -5.06 -6.67 -7.82
CA VAL A 56 -6.48 -6.69 -8.18
C VAL A 56 -6.72 -7.53 -9.44
N ARG A 57 -5.88 -7.38 -10.48
CA ARG A 57 -5.92 -8.20 -11.70
C ARG A 57 -5.73 -9.67 -11.38
N HIS A 58 -4.77 -10.01 -10.52
CA HIS A 58 -4.51 -11.39 -10.13
C HIS A 58 -5.69 -11.99 -9.35
N GLN A 59 -6.23 -11.27 -8.37
CA GLN A 59 -7.41 -11.68 -7.60
C GLN A 59 -8.62 -11.86 -8.52
N PHE A 60 -8.85 -10.90 -9.42
CA PHE A 60 -9.95 -10.95 -10.37
C PHE A 60 -9.84 -12.14 -11.32
N THR A 61 -8.65 -12.39 -11.87
CA THR A 61 -8.37 -13.56 -12.73
C THR A 61 -8.63 -14.85 -11.97
N THR A 62 -8.13 -14.96 -10.74
CA THR A 62 -8.32 -16.14 -9.88
C THR A 62 -9.81 -16.39 -9.59
N CYS A 63 -10.58 -15.33 -9.34
CA CYS A 63 -12.03 -15.44 -9.16
C CYS A 63 -12.73 -15.90 -10.44
N ILE A 64 -12.37 -15.34 -11.60
CA ILE A 64 -12.94 -15.76 -12.89
C ILE A 64 -12.61 -17.22 -13.18
N ASP A 65 -11.37 -17.64 -12.99
CA ASP A 65 -10.95 -19.02 -13.24
C ASP A 65 -11.65 -19.99 -12.29
N SER A 66 -11.89 -19.58 -11.04
CA SER A 66 -12.71 -20.33 -10.09
C SER A 66 -14.15 -20.50 -10.61
N ILE A 67 -14.76 -19.42 -11.11
CA ILE A 67 -16.11 -19.47 -11.70
C ILE A 67 -16.15 -20.35 -12.95
N ARG A 68 -15.16 -20.21 -13.85
CA ARG A 68 -15.05 -21.05 -15.07
C ARG A 68 -14.90 -22.53 -14.70
N SER A 69 -14.10 -22.84 -13.68
CA SER A 69 -13.92 -24.20 -13.17
C SER A 69 -15.25 -24.77 -12.67
N ILE A 70 -16.00 -24.01 -11.85
CA ILE A 70 -17.33 -24.40 -11.36
C ILE A 70 -18.31 -24.62 -12.53
N CYS A 71 -18.36 -23.73 -13.51
CA CYS A 71 -19.21 -23.89 -14.69
C CYS A 71 -18.84 -25.14 -15.51
N THR A 72 -17.55 -25.41 -15.65
CA THR A 72 -17.05 -26.59 -16.38
C THR A 72 -17.42 -27.86 -15.62
N GLN A 73 -17.19 -27.92 -14.31
CA GLN A 73 -17.61 -29.05 -13.46
C GLN A 73 -19.11 -29.30 -13.56
N PHE A 74 -19.92 -28.24 -13.50
CA PHE A 74 -21.37 -28.35 -13.67
C PHE A 74 -21.76 -28.90 -15.05
N GLU A 75 -21.06 -28.50 -16.11
CA GLU A 75 -21.29 -29.04 -17.46
C GLU A 75 -20.87 -30.50 -17.59
N THR A 76 -19.67 -30.84 -17.11
CA THR A 76 -19.06 -32.17 -17.31
C THR A 76 -19.62 -33.23 -16.39
N GLU A 77 -20.01 -32.88 -15.16
CA GLU A 77 -20.50 -33.83 -14.16
C GLU A 77 -22.03 -33.82 -14.16
N VAL A 78 -22.65 -32.66 -13.94
CA VAL A 78 -24.10 -32.58 -13.75
C VAL A 78 -24.85 -32.68 -15.09
N LEU A 79 -24.52 -31.84 -16.07
CA LEU A 79 -25.26 -31.83 -17.35
C LEU A 79 -24.96 -33.08 -18.20
N SER A 80 -23.75 -33.64 -18.12
CA SER A 80 -23.39 -34.89 -18.80
C SER A 80 -24.19 -36.09 -18.27
N ASP A 81 -24.29 -36.24 -16.95
CA ASP A 81 -25.02 -37.36 -16.34
C ASP A 81 -26.53 -37.24 -16.59
N VAL A 82 -27.06 -36.01 -16.60
CA VAL A 82 -28.44 -35.72 -16.99
C VAL A 82 -28.70 -36.06 -18.46
N LYS A 83 -27.75 -35.76 -19.37
CA LYS A 83 -27.86 -36.14 -20.79
C LYS A 83 -27.81 -37.67 -20.97
N LYS A 84 -27.00 -38.39 -20.19
CA LYS A 84 -26.93 -39.87 -20.24
C LYS A 84 -28.20 -40.55 -19.73
N MET A 85 -28.95 -39.92 -18.81
CA MET A 85 -30.20 -40.47 -18.25
C MET A 85 -31.43 -40.35 -19.18
N GLY A 86 -31.36 -39.60 -20.28
CA GLY A 86 -32.44 -39.51 -21.26
C GLY A 86 -33.77 -38.97 -20.68
N ALA A 87 -34.92 -39.53 -21.10
CA ALA A 87 -36.25 -39.05 -20.67
C ALA A 87 -36.52 -39.14 -19.15
N GLY A 88 -35.72 -39.90 -18.38
CA GLY A 88 -35.78 -39.97 -16.92
C GLY A 88 -34.98 -38.87 -16.19
N ALA A 89 -34.33 -37.97 -16.94
CA ALA A 89 -33.44 -36.96 -16.37
C ALA A 89 -34.19 -35.74 -15.80
N ASP A 90 -35.37 -35.39 -16.31
CA ASP A 90 -36.11 -34.19 -15.87
C ASP A 90 -36.52 -34.23 -14.38
N PRO A 91 -37.01 -35.36 -13.81
CA PRO A 91 -37.29 -35.47 -12.39
C PRO A 91 -36.04 -35.46 -11.51
N ALA A 92 -34.97 -36.17 -11.91
CA ALA A 92 -33.71 -36.22 -11.18
C ALA A 92 -33.02 -34.85 -11.15
N PHE A 93 -33.07 -34.14 -12.28
CA PHE A 93 -32.52 -32.80 -12.42
C PHE A 93 -33.32 -31.75 -11.63
N ARG A 94 -34.66 -31.81 -11.65
CA ARG A 94 -35.49 -30.94 -10.79
C ARG A 94 -35.17 -31.17 -9.31
N LYS A 95 -35.03 -32.42 -8.88
CA LYS A 95 -34.62 -32.75 -7.51
C LYS A 95 -33.25 -32.14 -7.17
N HIS A 96 -32.29 -32.23 -8.09
CA HIS A 96 -30.96 -31.67 -7.89
C HIS A 96 -30.95 -30.14 -7.86
N LEU A 97 -31.76 -29.49 -8.72
CA LEU A 97 -31.95 -28.03 -8.74
C LEU A 97 -32.64 -27.53 -7.46
N THR A 98 -33.65 -28.24 -6.99
CA THR A 98 -34.31 -27.95 -5.71
C THR A 98 -33.29 -28.08 -4.57
N HIS A 99 -32.46 -29.12 -4.58
CA HIS A 99 -31.41 -29.30 -3.58
C HIS A 99 -30.35 -28.18 -3.62
N LEU A 100 -29.91 -27.76 -4.81
CA LEU A 100 -29.00 -26.62 -5.00
C LEU A 100 -29.61 -25.30 -4.50
N LYS A 101 -30.90 -25.08 -4.76
CA LYS A 101 -31.61 -23.89 -4.28
C LYS A 101 -31.73 -23.90 -2.76
N GLU A 102 -32.06 -25.05 -2.18
CA GLU A 102 -32.11 -25.24 -0.73
C GLU A 102 -30.72 -25.04 -0.10
N GLN A 103 -29.66 -25.57 -0.72
CA GLN A 103 -28.29 -25.39 -0.27
C GLN A 103 -27.83 -23.94 -0.36
N ALA A 104 -28.07 -23.24 -1.47
CA ALA A 104 -27.71 -21.83 -1.62
C ALA A 104 -28.48 -20.93 -0.63
N GLN A 105 -29.76 -21.24 -0.39
CA GLN A 105 -30.56 -20.54 0.61
C GLN A 105 -30.07 -20.83 2.04
N LEU A 106 -29.64 -22.06 2.32
CA LEU A 106 -29.01 -22.44 3.57
C LEU A 106 -27.66 -21.73 3.75
N GLU A 107 -26.79 -21.70 2.74
CA GLU A 107 -25.50 -21.00 2.78
C GLU A 107 -25.67 -19.50 2.99
N SER A 108 -26.61 -18.86 2.28
CA SER A 108 -26.95 -17.45 2.50
C SER A 108 -27.45 -17.20 3.93
N THR A 109 -28.29 -18.09 4.45
CA THR A 109 -28.75 -18.03 5.84
C THR A 109 -27.60 -18.21 6.83
N VAL A 110 -26.70 -19.16 6.58
CA VAL A 110 -25.50 -19.41 7.40
C VAL A 110 -24.56 -18.19 7.39
N MET A 111 -24.36 -17.56 6.23
CA MET A 111 -23.58 -16.33 6.12
C MET A 111 -24.23 -15.19 6.91
N HIS A 112 -25.55 -15.01 6.79
CA HIS A 112 -26.27 -14.01 7.56
C HIS A 112 -26.22 -14.27 9.08
N VAL A 113 -26.34 -15.53 9.49
CA VAL A 113 -26.19 -15.96 10.89
C VAL A 113 -24.76 -15.72 11.37
N LYS A 114 -23.74 -16.00 10.55
CA LYS A 114 -22.33 -15.73 10.86
C LYS A 114 -22.08 -14.24 11.05
N ASP A 115 -22.59 -13.40 10.16
CA ASP A 115 -22.45 -11.94 10.26
C ASP A 115 -23.20 -11.40 11.49
N THR A 116 -24.40 -11.91 11.75
CA THR A 116 -25.18 -11.55 12.94
C THR A 116 -24.47 -11.98 14.21
N LEU A 117 -23.94 -13.20 14.27
CA LEU A 117 -23.13 -13.71 15.38
C LEU A 117 -21.86 -12.89 15.58
N LYS A 118 -21.18 -12.49 14.51
CA LYS A 118 -20.01 -11.61 14.58
C LYS A 118 -20.40 -10.25 15.15
N ASN A 119 -21.43 -9.61 14.62
CA ASN A 119 -21.91 -8.32 15.10
C ASN A 119 -22.41 -8.39 16.55
N THR A 120 -23.05 -9.49 16.93
CA THR A 120 -23.55 -9.73 18.29
C THR A 120 -22.39 -9.97 19.25
N LYS A 121 -21.39 -10.75 18.83
CA LYS A 121 -20.13 -10.94 19.56
C LYS A 121 -19.43 -9.60 19.76
N ASP A 122 -19.27 -8.81 18.70
CA ASP A 122 -18.59 -7.51 18.77
C ASP A 122 -19.36 -6.54 19.69
N SER A 123 -20.70 -6.51 19.60
CA SER A 123 -21.56 -5.68 20.47
C SER A 123 -21.55 -6.16 21.92
N LEU A 124 -21.51 -7.47 22.15
CA LEU A 124 -21.43 -8.08 23.47
C LEU A 124 -20.06 -7.84 24.09
N GLU A 125 -18.97 -8.02 23.33
CA GLU A 125 -17.61 -7.68 23.76
C GLU A 125 -17.52 -6.21 24.12
N GLN A 126 -18.07 -5.31 23.30
CA GLN A 126 -18.12 -3.88 23.59
C GLN A 126 -18.91 -3.59 24.88
N SER A 127 -20.09 -4.19 25.04
CA SER A 127 -20.94 -4.00 26.22
C SER A 127 -20.36 -4.61 27.51
N LEU A 128 -19.60 -5.71 27.40
CA LEU A 128 -18.90 -6.35 28.51
C LEU A 128 -17.65 -5.56 28.91
N ASN A 129 -16.89 -5.08 27.92
CA ASN A 129 -15.73 -4.21 28.12
C ASN A 129 -16.12 -2.87 28.75
N ASP A 130 -17.31 -2.34 28.43
CA ASP A 130 -17.83 -1.08 28.99
C ASP A 130 -18.30 -1.21 30.45
N ARG A 131 -18.54 -2.43 30.95
CA ARG A 131 -19.17 -2.65 32.28
C ARG A 131 -18.24 -3.18 33.37
N GLU A 132 -17.16 -3.90 33.06
CA GLU A 132 -16.37 -4.59 34.10
C GLU A 132 -14.83 -4.57 33.91
N GLU A 133 -14.29 -4.18 32.75
CA GLU A 133 -12.84 -4.22 32.51
C GLU A 133 -12.16 -2.86 32.70
N SER A 134 -10.94 -2.83 33.28
CA SER A 134 -10.16 -1.60 33.32
C SER A 134 -9.89 -1.12 31.90
N LYS A 135 -9.98 0.20 31.67
CA LYS A 135 -9.70 0.81 30.34
C LYS A 135 -8.35 0.37 29.76
N SER A 136 -7.37 0.07 30.62
CA SER A 136 -6.09 -0.53 30.23
C SER A 136 -6.23 -1.89 29.54
N ILE A 137 -7.07 -2.79 30.05
CA ILE A 137 -7.32 -4.12 29.45
C ILE A 137 -7.97 -3.96 28.06
N VAL A 138 -8.93 -3.04 27.94
CA VAL A 138 -9.61 -2.77 26.66
C VAL A 138 -8.61 -2.25 25.62
N GLN A 139 -7.76 -1.31 26.01
CA GLN A 139 -6.73 -0.76 25.14
C GLN A 139 -5.68 -1.82 24.76
N THR A 140 -5.24 -2.65 25.72
CA THR A 140 -4.33 -3.78 25.47
C THR A 140 -4.91 -4.74 24.44
N ARG A 141 -6.16 -5.19 24.61
CA ARG A 141 -6.84 -6.08 23.65
C ARG A 141 -6.94 -5.47 22.26
N LYS A 142 -7.20 -4.16 22.17
CA LYS A 142 -7.27 -3.43 20.91
C LYS A 142 -5.91 -3.46 20.19
N LEU A 143 -4.83 -3.21 20.93
CA LEU A 143 -3.46 -3.27 20.42
C LEU A 143 -3.03 -4.70 20.05
N GLU A 144 -3.41 -5.71 20.83
CA GLU A 144 -3.17 -7.12 20.51
C GLU A 144 -3.85 -7.53 19.20
N ARG A 145 -5.13 -7.19 19.01
CA ARG A 145 -5.88 -7.49 17.77
C ARG A 145 -5.20 -6.84 16.57
N LEU A 146 -4.78 -5.57 16.72
CA LEU A 146 -4.07 -4.85 15.68
C LEU A 146 -2.76 -5.56 15.31
N ALA A 147 -1.95 -5.90 16.31
CA ALA A 147 -0.67 -6.57 16.11
C ALA A 147 -0.83 -7.89 15.34
N HIS A 148 -1.77 -8.74 15.75
CA HIS A 148 -2.08 -9.99 15.05
C HIS A 148 -2.50 -9.75 13.60
N SER A 149 -3.32 -8.72 13.33
CA SER A 149 -3.77 -8.38 11.97
C SER A 149 -2.61 -7.97 11.04
N MET A 150 -1.51 -7.50 11.62
CA MET A 150 -0.30 -7.06 10.92
C MET A 150 0.81 -8.13 10.89
N GLY A 151 0.58 -9.29 11.51
CA GLY A 151 1.58 -10.36 11.61
C GLY A 151 2.64 -10.13 12.69
N LEU A 152 2.40 -9.22 13.63
CA LEU A 152 3.24 -8.99 14.81
C LEU A 152 2.77 -9.87 15.97
N MET A 153 3.70 -10.27 16.84
CA MET A 153 3.45 -11.10 18.01
C MET A 153 3.36 -10.22 19.27
N PRO A 154 2.17 -10.05 19.88
CA PRO A 154 2.03 -9.25 21.09
C PRO A 154 2.39 -10.04 22.35
N PHE A 155 3.04 -9.36 23.30
CA PHE A 155 3.32 -9.83 24.66
C PHE A 155 2.89 -8.75 25.64
N VAL A 156 2.23 -9.14 26.73
CA VAL A 156 1.74 -8.19 27.74
C VAL A 156 2.40 -8.48 29.08
N ASP A 157 3.05 -7.46 29.65
CA ASP A 157 3.64 -7.48 30.97
C ASP A 157 3.00 -6.41 31.85
N ALA A 158 2.17 -6.85 32.82
CA ALA A 158 1.51 -5.99 33.79
C ALA A 158 2.23 -5.96 35.16
N SER A 159 3.46 -6.50 35.24
CA SER A 159 4.23 -6.59 36.48
C SER A 159 5.07 -5.34 36.76
N GLN A 160 5.21 -4.45 35.78
CA GLN A 160 6.08 -3.28 35.86
C GLN A 160 5.48 -2.16 36.71
N ARG A 161 6.36 -1.35 37.30
CA ARG A 161 6.00 -0.11 38.00
C ARG A 161 6.82 1.05 37.47
N ASN A 162 6.20 2.22 37.37
CA ASN A 162 6.89 3.45 37.00
C ASN A 162 7.83 3.93 38.13
N GLU A 163 8.60 4.99 37.85
CA GLU A 163 9.50 5.62 38.83
C GLU A 163 8.77 6.16 40.07
N LEU A 164 7.45 6.40 39.97
CA LEU A 164 6.57 6.83 41.05
C LEU A 164 5.90 5.66 41.81
N GLY A 165 6.23 4.41 41.44
CA GLY A 165 5.69 3.19 42.06
C GLY A 165 4.29 2.78 41.59
N GLU A 166 3.71 3.44 40.58
CA GLU A 166 2.42 3.08 40.00
C GLU A 166 2.55 1.93 39.00
N GLN A 167 1.53 1.08 38.93
CA GLN A 167 1.50 -0.06 38.02
C GLN A 167 1.42 0.40 36.55
N ILE A 168 2.33 -0.11 35.73
CA ILE A 168 2.33 0.04 34.27
C ILE A 168 1.99 -1.32 33.65
N THR A 169 1.21 -1.29 32.58
CA THR A 169 1.06 -2.42 31.66
C THR A 169 1.83 -2.12 30.39
N THR A 170 2.89 -2.87 30.13
CA THR A 170 3.66 -2.79 28.87
C THR A 170 3.12 -3.83 27.90
N ILE A 171 2.75 -3.38 26.70
CA ILE A 171 2.50 -4.28 25.58
C ILE A 171 3.65 -4.16 24.58
N THR A 172 4.33 -5.29 24.37
CA THR A 172 5.43 -5.44 23.41
C THR A 172 4.88 -6.07 22.14
N LEU A 173 5.02 -5.40 21.00
CA LEU A 173 4.67 -5.90 19.68
C LEU A 173 5.96 -6.33 18.96
N GLY A 174 6.19 -7.65 18.91
CA GLY A 174 7.39 -8.23 18.32
C GLY A 174 7.21 -8.56 16.84
N GLY A 175 8.07 -8.02 16.00
CA GLY A 175 8.39 -8.52 14.66
C GLY A 175 9.71 -9.31 14.66
N THR A 176 10.24 -9.60 13.48
CA THR A 176 11.55 -10.28 13.35
C THR A 176 12.72 -9.32 13.45
N VAL A 177 12.55 -8.12 12.91
CA VAL A 177 13.53 -7.03 12.85
C VAL A 177 13.14 -5.89 13.80
N ILE A 178 11.86 -5.68 14.05
CA ILE A 178 11.35 -4.60 14.93
C ILE A 178 10.75 -5.14 16.22
N VAL A 179 10.84 -4.35 17.30
CA VAL A 179 10.14 -4.57 18.57
C VAL A 179 9.56 -3.24 19.02
N ILE A 180 8.27 -3.18 19.34
CA ILE A 180 7.58 -1.95 19.75
C ILE A 180 7.00 -2.13 21.14
N ASP A 181 7.56 -1.45 22.12
CA ASP A 181 7.05 -1.43 23.50
C ASP A 181 6.10 -0.24 23.67
N ILE A 182 4.93 -0.46 24.25
CA ILE A 182 3.93 0.57 24.54
C ILE A 182 3.55 0.46 26.01
N ASP A 183 3.80 1.51 26.77
CA ASP A 183 3.49 1.54 28.20
C ASP A 183 2.15 2.24 28.43
N LEU A 184 1.26 1.54 29.13
CA LEU A 184 -0.05 2.01 29.53
C LEU A 184 -0.11 2.19 31.04
N ASP A 185 -0.75 3.27 31.50
CA ASP A 185 -1.10 3.43 32.90
C ASP A 185 -2.32 2.58 33.31
N LYS A 186 -2.66 2.61 34.61
CA LYS A 186 -3.86 1.96 35.18
C LYS A 186 -5.18 2.41 34.54
N SER A 187 -5.21 3.61 33.95
CA SER A 187 -6.37 4.19 33.28
C SER A 187 -6.41 3.90 31.77
N GLY A 188 -5.43 3.14 31.26
CA GLY A 188 -5.30 2.81 29.84
C GLY A 188 -4.74 3.93 28.97
N GLN A 189 -4.20 4.99 29.59
CA GLN A 189 -3.54 6.08 28.88
C GLN A 189 -2.13 5.67 28.50
N VAL A 190 -1.72 6.08 27.30
CA VAL A 190 -0.40 5.75 26.76
C VAL A 190 0.64 6.71 27.33
N LEU A 191 1.58 6.16 28.08
CA LEU A 191 2.68 6.92 28.69
C LEU A 191 3.81 7.15 27.70
N ARG A 192 4.23 6.08 27.01
CA ARG A 192 5.26 6.12 25.97
C ARG A 192 5.11 4.97 24.99
N SER A 193 5.74 5.14 23.83
CA SER A 193 6.01 4.06 22.88
C SER A 193 7.50 4.09 22.55
N LYS A 194 8.12 2.91 22.41
CA LYS A 194 9.53 2.76 22.06
C LYS A 194 9.69 1.72 20.97
N VAL A 195 10.34 2.08 19.88
CA VAL A 195 10.67 1.17 18.78
C VAL A 195 12.15 0.81 18.87
N THR A 196 12.43 -0.48 18.92
CA THR A 196 13.79 -1.04 18.93
C THR A 196 13.97 -1.93 17.72
N TYR A 197 15.16 -1.93 17.13
CA TYR A 197 15.53 -2.78 16.01
C TYR A 197 16.45 -3.91 16.47
N VAL A 198 16.35 -5.10 15.88
CA VAL A 198 17.16 -6.28 16.25
C VAL A 198 18.58 -6.20 15.68
N SER A 199 18.75 -5.61 14.49
CA SER A 199 20.06 -5.46 13.84
C SER A 199 20.87 -4.31 14.45
N GLU A 200 22.14 -4.55 14.80
CA GLU A 200 23.06 -3.52 15.33
C GLU A 200 23.18 -2.30 14.38
N VAL A 201 23.15 -2.53 13.07
CA VAL A 201 23.22 -1.46 12.05
C VAL A 201 21.96 -0.58 12.08
N LEU A 202 20.82 -1.14 12.46
CA LEU A 202 19.57 -0.38 12.61
C LEU A 202 19.46 0.27 13.99
N GLN A 203 20.05 -0.35 15.02
CA GLN A 203 20.13 0.23 16.36
C GLN A 203 20.99 1.49 16.41
N SER A 204 22.11 1.52 15.68
CA SER A 204 22.95 2.73 15.59
C SER A 204 22.23 3.93 14.98
N ASP A 205 21.15 3.67 14.24
CA ASP A 205 20.37 4.66 13.51
C ASP A 205 18.98 4.89 14.14
N GLN A 206 18.78 4.42 15.38
CA GLN A 206 17.55 4.62 16.13
C GLN A 206 17.21 6.12 16.22
N ASP A 207 15.97 6.44 15.91
CA ASP A 207 15.47 7.82 15.83
C ASP A 207 14.20 7.95 16.68
N ASP A 208 14.32 8.70 17.77
CA ASP A 208 13.26 8.92 18.74
C ASP A 208 12.01 9.58 18.12
N LYS A 209 12.09 10.12 16.90
CA LYS A 209 10.91 10.64 16.19
C LYS A 209 9.87 9.56 15.94
N VAL A 210 10.26 8.31 15.71
CA VAL A 210 9.30 7.20 15.52
C VAL A 210 8.55 6.95 16.83
N ASP A 211 9.27 6.92 17.94
CA ASP A 211 8.75 6.74 19.30
C ASP A 211 7.73 7.85 19.63
N ARG A 212 8.11 9.11 19.40
CA ARG A 212 7.25 10.28 19.58
C ARG A 212 6.02 10.23 18.68
N LEU A 213 6.18 9.84 17.41
CA LEU A 213 5.09 9.73 16.45
C LEU A 213 4.04 8.71 16.89
N LEU A 214 4.47 7.50 17.28
CA LEU A 214 3.57 6.44 17.73
C LEU A 214 2.88 6.80 19.05
N ALA A 215 3.64 7.33 20.02
CA ALA A 215 3.09 7.79 21.29
C ALA A 215 2.03 8.89 21.09
N ARG A 216 2.34 9.92 20.28
CA ARG A 216 1.42 11.03 19.96
C ARG A 216 0.11 10.53 19.34
N ASN A 217 0.19 9.60 18.39
CA ASN A 217 -0.99 9.05 17.72
C ASN A 217 -1.91 8.33 18.70
N LEU A 218 -1.34 7.54 19.62
CA LEU A 218 -2.11 6.82 20.65
C LEU A 218 -2.69 7.77 21.70
N GLN A 219 -1.91 8.75 22.17
CA GLN A 219 -2.34 9.74 23.16
C GLN A 219 -3.44 10.67 22.63
N SER A 220 -3.43 10.95 21.33
CA SER A 220 -4.46 11.77 20.66
C SER A 220 -5.69 10.94 20.22
N GLU A 221 -5.78 9.68 20.65
CA GLU A 221 -6.82 8.71 20.27
C GLU A 221 -6.99 8.50 18.75
N ASN A 222 -5.98 8.89 17.94
CA ASN A 222 -6.01 8.78 16.49
C ASN A 222 -5.53 7.40 16.04
N PHE A 223 -6.39 6.40 16.30
CA PHE A 223 -6.07 5.00 16.09
C PHE A 223 -5.88 4.62 14.62
N ASP A 224 -6.49 5.36 13.69
CA ASP A 224 -6.35 5.11 12.25
C ASP A 224 -4.95 5.48 11.76
N ILE A 225 -4.42 6.64 12.18
CA ILE A 225 -3.05 7.03 11.87
C ILE A 225 -2.06 6.10 12.57
N PHE A 226 -2.33 5.70 13.82
CA PHE A 226 -1.51 4.71 14.52
C PHE A 226 -1.46 3.37 13.75
N THR A 227 -2.62 2.86 13.33
CA THR A 227 -2.76 1.64 12.53
C THR A 227 -1.95 1.74 11.24
N ARG A 228 -2.06 2.86 10.51
CA ARG A 228 -1.27 3.10 9.30
C ARG A 228 0.24 3.03 9.58
N ASN A 229 0.69 3.68 10.65
CA ASN A 229 2.10 3.84 10.96
C ASN A 229 2.73 2.53 11.46
N ILE A 230 2.04 1.76 12.31
CA ILE A 230 2.48 0.40 12.67
C ILE A 230 2.47 -0.51 11.44
N GLY A 231 1.45 -0.40 10.59
CA GLY A 231 1.37 -1.16 9.34
C GLY A 231 2.55 -0.90 8.41
N ALA A 232 3.06 0.33 8.36
CA ALA A 232 4.26 0.68 7.60
C ALA A 232 5.51 -0.03 8.12
N LEU A 233 5.72 -0.04 9.44
CA LEU A 233 6.85 -0.74 10.06
C LEU A 233 6.73 -2.27 9.89
N ALA A 234 5.55 -2.82 10.16
CA ALA A 234 5.26 -4.25 10.01
C ALA A 234 5.42 -4.73 8.56
N LEU A 235 5.12 -3.87 7.58
CA LEU A 235 5.38 -4.16 6.17
C LEU A 235 6.87 -4.36 5.91
N LEU A 236 7.72 -3.44 6.36
CA LEU A 236 9.18 -3.56 6.18
C LEU A 236 9.73 -4.80 6.87
N ASP A 237 9.26 -5.09 8.09
CA ASP A 237 9.61 -6.30 8.83
C ASP A 237 9.30 -7.57 8.02
N ARG A 238 8.06 -7.69 7.55
CA ARG A 238 7.60 -8.82 6.74
C ARG A 238 8.37 -8.96 5.43
N LEU A 239 8.67 -7.85 4.75
CA LEU A 239 9.42 -7.87 3.50
C LEU A 239 10.88 -8.31 3.71
N ASN A 240 11.54 -7.84 4.78
CA ASN A 240 12.88 -8.28 5.15
C ASN A 240 12.94 -9.80 5.41
N VAL A 241 11.92 -10.35 6.07
CA VAL A 241 11.82 -11.80 6.33
C VAL A 241 11.58 -12.59 5.04
N LYS A 242 10.62 -12.14 4.22
CA LYS A 242 10.19 -12.85 3.01
C LYS A 242 11.26 -12.86 1.91
N TYR A 243 12.09 -11.82 1.83
CA TYR A 243 13.00 -11.57 0.72
C TYR A 243 14.46 -11.41 1.13
N ALA A 244 14.90 -12.08 2.20
CA ALA A 244 16.31 -12.13 2.55
C ALA A 244 17.17 -12.57 1.33
N PRO A 245 18.29 -11.88 1.03
CA PRO A 245 19.01 -10.92 1.87
C PRO A 245 18.66 -9.43 1.65
N VAL A 246 17.54 -9.09 0.98
CA VAL A 246 17.16 -7.69 0.73
C VAL A 246 16.77 -7.00 2.05
N ASP A 247 17.40 -5.85 2.33
CA ASP A 247 17.09 -5.03 3.52
C ASP A 247 16.31 -3.77 3.13
N PHE A 248 14.99 -3.81 3.33
CA PHE A 248 14.08 -2.72 3.03
C PHE A 248 14.23 -1.52 3.96
N PHE A 249 14.73 -1.69 5.19
CA PHE A 249 15.06 -0.55 6.06
C PHE A 249 16.28 0.21 5.52
N LEU A 250 17.31 -0.52 5.10
CA LEU A 250 18.49 0.07 4.47
C LEU A 250 18.15 0.81 3.17
N ILE A 251 17.26 0.24 2.37
CA ILE A 251 16.78 0.86 1.12
C ILE A 251 16.10 2.21 1.40
N ILE A 252 15.18 2.26 2.37
CA ILE A 252 14.52 3.52 2.76
C ILE A 252 15.54 4.53 3.28
N ARG A 253 16.52 4.10 4.07
CA ARG A 253 17.60 4.96 4.56
C ARG A 253 18.42 5.55 3.40
N GLY A 254 18.77 4.73 2.40
CA GLY A 254 19.48 5.19 1.22
C GLY A 254 18.69 6.23 0.44
N LEU A 255 17.38 6.01 0.24
CA LEU A 255 16.51 7.00 -0.40
C LEU A 255 16.40 8.31 0.38
N ILE A 256 16.31 8.25 1.72
CA ILE A 256 16.29 9.45 2.55
C ILE A 256 17.59 10.24 2.35
N ALA A 257 18.74 9.57 2.36
CA ALA A 257 20.02 10.22 2.19
C ALA A 257 20.18 10.84 0.79
N ASP A 258 19.71 10.15 -0.24
CA ASP A 258 19.73 10.66 -1.62
C ASP A 258 18.84 11.89 -1.78
N LEU A 259 17.61 11.84 -1.29
CA LEU A 259 16.68 12.97 -1.35
C LEU A 259 17.15 14.15 -0.49
N LYS A 260 17.75 13.89 0.67
CA LYS A 260 18.40 14.94 1.46
C LYS A 260 19.54 15.60 0.69
N SER A 261 20.36 14.80 0.01
CA SER A 261 21.43 15.33 -0.83
C SER A 261 20.89 16.19 -1.98
N ILE A 262 19.77 15.80 -2.60
CA ILE A 262 19.07 16.62 -3.61
C ILE A 262 18.59 17.93 -2.98
N TYR A 263 17.87 17.86 -1.86
CA TYR A 263 17.39 19.03 -1.13
C TYR A 263 18.51 20.01 -0.75
N ASP A 264 19.63 19.52 -0.23
CA ASP A 264 20.77 20.36 0.17
C ASP A 264 21.35 21.12 -1.03
N GLN A 265 21.33 20.51 -2.23
CA GLN A 265 21.76 21.16 -3.47
C GLN A 265 20.76 22.20 -3.94
N GLU A 266 19.47 21.91 -3.87
CA GLU A 266 18.41 22.86 -4.22
C GLU A 266 18.46 24.09 -3.33
N MET A 267 18.67 23.89 -2.02
CA MET A 267 18.90 24.97 -1.06
C MET A 267 20.08 25.85 -1.48
N GLN A 268 21.21 25.26 -1.86
CA GLN A 268 22.37 26.04 -2.33
C GLN A 268 22.07 26.84 -3.62
N LEU A 269 21.41 26.21 -4.60
CA LEU A 269 21.08 26.85 -5.88
C LEU A 269 20.03 27.97 -5.74
N LEU A 270 19.12 27.84 -4.77
CA LEU A 270 18.07 28.80 -4.48
C LEU A 270 18.44 29.77 -3.34
N SER A 271 19.73 29.93 -3.05
CA SER A 271 20.22 30.89 -2.03
C SER A 271 19.61 30.68 -0.64
N ASN A 272 19.45 29.42 -0.26
CA ASN A 272 18.83 28.92 0.97
C ASN A 272 17.34 29.27 1.14
N ASP A 273 16.61 29.46 0.03
CA ASP A 273 15.17 29.68 0.08
C ASP A 273 14.39 28.35 0.12
N ILE A 274 14.09 27.88 1.33
CA ILE A 274 13.30 26.67 1.57
C ILE A 274 11.88 26.74 0.98
N ALA A 275 11.30 27.94 0.87
CA ALA A 275 9.96 28.12 0.32
C ALA A 275 9.99 27.89 -1.20
N SER A 276 11.03 28.39 -1.87
CA SER A 276 11.27 28.10 -3.29
C SER A 276 11.59 26.63 -3.54
N VAL A 277 12.35 25.96 -2.66
CA VAL A 277 12.58 24.50 -2.75
C VAL A 277 11.27 23.73 -2.68
N LEU A 278 10.37 24.08 -1.74
CA LEU A 278 9.07 23.42 -1.61
C LEU A 278 8.20 23.59 -2.85
N MET A 279 8.21 24.78 -3.48
CA MET A 279 7.27 25.14 -4.54
C MET A 279 7.79 24.86 -5.96
N GLU A 280 9.10 24.92 -6.17
CA GLU A 280 9.73 24.80 -7.49
C GLU A 280 10.70 23.63 -7.61
N GLY A 281 11.16 23.06 -6.48
CA GLY A 281 12.10 21.93 -6.43
C GLY A 281 11.43 20.55 -6.37
N HIS A 282 12.19 19.55 -5.94
CA HIS A 282 11.71 18.18 -5.73
C HIS A 282 10.92 18.02 -4.41
N GLY A 283 10.89 19.05 -3.57
CA GLY A 283 10.24 19.06 -2.27
C GLY A 283 11.21 18.79 -1.12
N ILE A 284 10.69 18.92 0.10
CA ILE A 284 11.47 18.80 1.34
C ILE A 284 11.35 17.36 1.86
N PRO A 285 12.46 16.60 1.92
CA PRO A 285 12.45 15.24 2.44
C PRO A 285 12.35 15.27 3.96
N ASN A 286 11.34 14.57 4.49
CA ASN A 286 11.13 14.44 5.92
C ASN A 286 11.26 12.97 6.35
N LYS A 287 12.16 12.76 7.30
CA LYS A 287 12.32 11.49 8.01
C LYS A 287 11.39 11.47 9.22
N HIS A 288 10.49 10.49 9.26
CA HIS A 288 9.57 10.26 10.39
C HIS A 288 8.68 11.46 10.80
N LEU A 289 8.19 12.26 9.85
CA LEU A 289 7.30 13.41 10.13
C LEU A 289 5.93 12.97 10.66
N ASP A 290 5.10 12.38 9.78
CA ASP A 290 3.78 11.85 10.14
C ASP A 290 3.61 10.37 9.75
N TYR A 291 4.67 9.80 9.18
CA TYR A 291 4.74 8.45 8.65
C TYR A 291 6.14 7.86 8.95
N PRO A 292 6.25 6.65 9.50
CA PRO A 292 7.54 6.02 9.72
C PRO A 292 8.24 5.71 8.39
N GLY A 293 9.38 6.36 8.16
CA GLY A 293 10.19 6.21 6.96
C GLY A 293 10.35 7.55 6.27
N LEU A 294 10.16 7.55 4.95
CA LEU A 294 10.36 8.69 4.08
C LEU A 294 9.02 9.31 3.67
N SER A 295 8.92 10.61 3.83
CA SER A 295 7.87 11.44 3.23
C SER A 295 8.50 12.67 2.57
N ILE A 296 7.89 13.19 1.50
CA ILE A 296 8.37 14.38 0.78
C ILE A 296 7.27 15.42 0.84
N SER A 297 7.50 16.53 1.54
CA SER A 297 6.60 17.69 1.50
C SER A 297 6.82 18.40 0.17
N TYR A 298 5.77 18.60 -0.62
CA TYR A 298 5.95 19.10 -2.00
C TYR A 298 4.96 20.20 -2.40
N TRP A 299 3.95 20.48 -1.56
CA TRP A 299 3.02 21.57 -1.83
C TRP A 299 2.35 22.06 -0.55
N ILE A 300 2.06 23.36 -0.51
CA ILE A 300 1.28 23.98 0.56
C ILE A 300 0.30 25.01 -0.02
N SER A 301 -0.83 25.22 0.64
CA SER A 301 -1.81 26.22 0.21
C SER A 301 -1.22 27.64 0.25
N LYS A 302 -1.71 28.52 -0.63
CA LYS A 302 -1.25 29.92 -0.70
C LYS A 302 -1.42 30.69 0.61
N GLU A 303 -2.50 30.42 1.34
CA GLU A 303 -2.77 31.06 2.63
C GLU A 303 -1.68 30.71 3.65
N HIS A 304 -1.40 29.42 3.81
CA HIS A 304 -0.34 28.95 4.70
C HIS A 304 1.03 29.41 4.19
N PHE A 305 1.27 29.40 2.88
CA PHE A 305 2.53 29.85 2.29
C PHE A 305 2.89 31.29 2.67
N LEU A 306 1.92 32.21 2.55
CA LEU A 306 2.12 33.64 2.83
C LEU A 306 2.19 33.96 4.33
N GLY A 307 1.54 33.16 5.17
CA GLY A 307 1.50 33.36 6.62
C GLY A 307 2.63 32.66 7.39
N SER A 308 3.53 31.97 6.71
CA SER A 308 4.56 31.13 7.34
C SER A 308 5.87 31.86 7.57
N ASP A 309 6.49 31.58 8.71
CA ASP A 309 7.87 31.94 9.02
C ASP A 309 8.84 30.89 8.44
N TRP A 310 9.28 31.12 7.21
CA TRP A 310 10.17 30.19 6.50
C TRP A 310 11.58 30.12 7.08
N GLU A 311 12.03 31.16 7.80
CA GLU A 311 13.32 31.16 8.48
C GLU A 311 13.30 30.16 9.65
N SER A 312 12.22 30.17 10.45
CA SER A 312 12.03 29.17 11.52
C SER A 312 11.93 27.73 11.00
N VAL A 313 11.27 27.53 9.85
CA VAL A 313 11.18 26.21 9.20
C VAL A 313 12.56 25.74 8.77
N GLN A 314 13.36 26.62 8.16
CA GLN A 314 14.72 26.32 7.74
C GLN A 314 15.61 25.97 8.95
N GLU A 315 15.63 26.79 10.00
CA GLU A 315 16.43 26.52 11.20
C GLU A 315 16.10 25.16 11.85
N THR A 316 14.82 24.80 11.86
CA THR A 316 14.36 23.52 12.41
C THR A 316 14.81 22.34 11.54
N THR A 317 14.72 22.51 10.22
CA THR A 317 15.12 21.49 9.24
C THR A 317 16.63 21.28 9.23
N GLU A 318 17.43 22.34 9.38
CA GLU A 318 18.89 22.28 9.49
C GLU A 318 19.36 21.52 10.73
N LYS A 319 18.62 21.66 11.85
CA LYS A 319 18.84 20.86 13.07
C LYS A 319 18.44 19.39 12.90
N GLY A 320 17.92 19.02 11.73
CA GLY A 320 17.41 17.69 11.45
C GLY A 320 16.12 17.38 12.17
N GLU A 321 15.36 18.39 12.63
CA GLU A 321 14.06 18.25 13.27
C GLU A 321 12.91 18.55 12.29
N ASN A 322 11.71 18.10 12.64
CA ASN A 322 10.52 18.27 11.80
C ASN A 322 9.73 19.50 12.25
N HIS A 323 9.60 20.52 11.39
CA HIS A 323 8.80 21.71 11.70
C HIS A 323 7.30 21.42 11.55
N ILE A 324 6.47 21.94 12.46
CA ILE A 324 5.01 21.68 12.49
C ILE A 324 4.30 22.07 11.19
N LEU A 325 4.74 23.16 10.54
CA LEU A 325 4.20 23.59 9.25
C LEU A 325 4.30 22.49 8.17
N LEU A 326 5.34 21.66 8.20
CA LEU A 326 5.52 20.60 7.22
C LEU A 326 4.45 19.51 7.38
N SER A 327 3.87 19.35 8.57
CA SER A 327 2.71 18.46 8.78
C SER A 327 1.46 18.95 8.04
N ASP A 328 1.33 20.25 7.76
CA ASP A 328 0.19 20.84 7.04
C ASP A 328 0.38 20.87 5.52
N THR A 329 1.56 20.46 5.04
CA THR A 329 1.84 20.32 3.60
C THR A 329 1.18 19.06 3.02
N ALA A 330 0.91 19.11 1.72
CA ALA A 330 0.68 17.88 0.97
C ALA A 330 2.00 17.12 0.84
N LYS A 331 1.94 15.81 1.12
CA LYS A 331 3.12 14.96 1.24
C LYS A 331 3.02 13.75 0.31
N VAL A 332 4.14 13.35 -0.25
CA VAL A 332 4.28 12.06 -0.90
C VAL A 332 4.93 11.10 0.08
N LEU A 333 4.19 10.07 0.49
CA LEU A 333 4.68 8.96 1.30
C LEU A 333 5.30 7.91 0.39
N ILE A 334 6.54 7.52 0.68
CA ILE A 334 7.23 6.47 -0.06
C ILE A 334 7.12 5.15 0.71
N SER A 335 6.64 4.12 0.03
CA SER A 335 6.42 2.79 0.61
C SER A 335 6.70 1.69 -0.43
N PHE A 336 6.32 0.46 -0.10
CA PHE A 336 6.50 -0.72 -0.95
C PHE A 336 5.17 -1.44 -1.16
N GLU A 337 5.07 -2.16 -2.27
CA GLU A 337 4.00 -3.13 -2.48
C GLU A 337 4.45 -4.30 -3.35
N GLU A 338 3.67 -5.38 -3.32
CA GLU A 338 3.88 -6.53 -4.21
C GLU A 338 3.62 -6.16 -5.67
N SER A 339 4.46 -6.69 -6.56
CA SER A 339 4.50 -6.40 -8.00
C SER A 339 4.65 -7.69 -8.77
N GLN A 340 4.03 -7.79 -9.96
CA GLN A 340 4.27 -8.95 -10.84
C GLN A 340 5.65 -8.89 -11.51
N GLN A 341 6.24 -7.70 -11.59
CA GLN A 341 7.57 -7.50 -12.17
C GLN A 341 8.62 -7.48 -11.06
N PRO A 342 9.61 -8.40 -11.08
CA PRO A 342 10.72 -8.36 -10.16
C PRO A 342 11.57 -7.10 -10.34
N GLN A 343 12.00 -6.50 -9.24
CA GLN A 343 12.92 -5.37 -9.21
C GLN A 343 14.18 -5.74 -8.42
N SER A 344 15.31 -5.19 -8.85
CA SER A 344 16.58 -5.29 -8.16
C SER A 344 16.83 -4.00 -7.37
N PHE A 345 17.06 -4.14 -6.08
CA PHE A 345 17.35 -3.03 -5.17
C PHE A 345 18.85 -2.91 -4.90
N ILE A 346 19.29 -1.79 -4.31
CA ILE A 346 20.70 -1.62 -3.93
C ILE A 346 21.15 -2.73 -2.95
N PRO A 347 22.36 -3.29 -3.14
CA PRO A 347 22.91 -4.29 -2.24
C PRO A 347 23.31 -3.68 -0.88
N PRO A 348 23.49 -4.50 0.17
CA PRO A 348 23.79 -4.01 1.52
C PRO A 348 25.07 -3.17 1.65
N ASN A 349 26.02 -3.37 0.73
CA ASN A 349 27.28 -2.64 0.68
C ASN A 349 27.17 -1.26 -0.01
N ARG A 350 26.05 -0.96 -0.69
CA ARG A 350 25.81 0.34 -1.34
C ARG A 350 24.78 1.14 -0.54
N LYS A 351 25.10 2.39 -0.23
CA LYS A 351 24.24 3.26 0.61
C LYS A 351 23.31 4.19 -0.18
N HIS A 352 23.57 4.40 -1.48
CA HIS A 352 22.94 5.44 -2.29
C HIS A 352 22.51 4.91 -3.66
N TYR A 353 21.32 5.27 -4.12
CA TYR A 353 20.92 5.14 -5.53
C TYR A 353 21.52 6.27 -6.35
N MET A 354 21.56 7.49 -5.83
CA MET A 354 22.07 8.65 -6.55
C MET A 354 23.59 8.52 -6.82
N LEU A 355 24.01 8.86 -8.03
CA LEU A 355 25.43 9.03 -8.37
C LEU A 355 25.91 10.41 -7.94
N GLY A 356 27.11 10.49 -7.36
CA GLY A 356 27.72 11.78 -7.04
C GLY A 356 27.97 12.60 -8.30
N PHE A 357 28.02 13.93 -8.18
CA PHE A 357 28.29 14.79 -9.34
C PHE A 357 29.65 14.55 -9.98
N GLU A 358 30.66 14.28 -9.17
CA GLU A 358 32.02 13.96 -9.63
C GLU A 358 32.12 12.57 -10.26
N GLU A 359 31.17 11.68 -9.95
CA GLU A 359 31.09 10.34 -10.53
C GLU A 359 30.46 10.43 -11.92
N SER A 360 31.25 10.23 -12.98
CA SER A 360 30.74 10.19 -14.34
C SER A 360 29.99 8.87 -14.60
N THR A 361 29.12 8.87 -15.60
CA THR A 361 28.44 7.63 -16.03
C THR A 361 29.46 6.59 -16.47
N ASP A 362 30.55 7.03 -17.10
CA ASP A 362 31.63 6.16 -17.56
C ASP A 362 32.45 5.65 -16.38
N SER A 363 32.78 6.48 -15.38
CA SER A 363 33.52 6.04 -14.21
C SER A 363 32.74 5.05 -13.35
N ALA A 364 31.41 5.22 -13.24
CA ALA A 364 30.54 4.25 -12.57
C ALA A 364 30.51 2.90 -13.31
N LYS A 365 30.55 2.93 -14.66
CA LYS A 365 30.57 1.74 -15.53
C LYS A 365 31.94 1.08 -15.66
N GLU A 366 33.03 1.82 -15.44
CA GLU A 366 34.40 1.31 -15.42
C GLU A 366 34.78 0.73 -14.04
N SER A 367 33.96 0.98 -13.02
CA SER A 367 34.15 0.38 -11.68
C SER A 367 34.00 -1.15 -11.73
N GLU A 368 34.52 -1.86 -10.73
CA GLU A 368 34.42 -3.32 -10.60
C GLU A 368 32.98 -3.87 -10.70
N ASN A 369 31.99 -3.01 -10.48
CA ASN A 369 30.57 -3.36 -10.52
C ASN A 369 29.84 -2.87 -11.77
N GLY A 370 30.50 -2.14 -12.67
CA GLY A 370 29.85 -1.40 -13.74
C GLY A 370 29.05 -2.24 -14.73
N ASP A 371 29.49 -3.48 -15.01
CA ASP A 371 28.78 -4.45 -15.84
C ASP A 371 27.43 -4.92 -15.24
N HIS A 372 27.22 -4.62 -13.96
CA HIS A 372 26.06 -5.03 -13.18
C HIS A 372 25.13 -3.85 -12.86
N LEU A 373 25.37 -2.69 -13.44
CA LEU A 373 24.65 -1.46 -13.15
C LEU A 373 24.14 -0.81 -14.44
N ASP A 374 22.92 -0.29 -14.39
CA ASP A 374 22.40 0.64 -15.37
C ASP A 374 22.25 2.02 -14.72
N ILE A 375 22.25 3.08 -15.53
CA ILE A 375 22.18 4.46 -15.07
C ILE A 375 20.94 5.10 -15.65
N VAL A 376 19.98 5.37 -14.76
CA VAL A 376 18.73 6.03 -15.08
C VAL A 376 18.90 7.52 -14.85
N LYS A 377 18.57 8.30 -15.87
CA LYS A 377 18.50 9.76 -15.77
C LYS A 377 17.07 10.19 -15.47
N GLU A 378 16.96 11.19 -14.63
CA GLU A 378 15.71 11.88 -14.39
C GLU A 378 15.12 12.44 -15.69
N ARG A 379 13.81 12.22 -15.89
CA ARG A 379 13.10 12.63 -17.12
C ARG A 379 12.59 14.07 -17.06
N THR A 380 12.15 14.50 -15.88
CA THR A 380 11.63 15.84 -15.61
C THR A 380 12.27 16.33 -14.34
N TRP A 381 12.84 17.53 -14.37
CA TRP A 381 13.58 18.12 -13.25
C TRP A 381 13.29 19.62 -13.15
N PRO A 382 13.50 20.24 -11.98
CA PRO A 382 13.42 21.69 -11.79
C PRO A 382 14.37 22.43 -12.74
N LYS A 383 13.91 23.54 -13.32
CA LYS A 383 14.67 24.26 -14.37
C LYS A 383 16.04 24.77 -13.91
N PHE A 384 16.20 24.99 -12.60
CA PHE A 384 17.44 25.45 -11.99
C PHE A 384 18.42 24.30 -11.68
N MET A 385 18.01 23.05 -11.84
CA MET A 385 18.84 21.86 -11.63
C MET A 385 19.30 21.23 -12.95
N GLN A 386 20.35 20.42 -12.84
CA GLN A 386 20.70 19.42 -13.85
C GLN A 386 19.99 18.11 -13.54
N PRO A 387 19.67 17.29 -14.56
CA PRO A 387 18.97 16.03 -14.34
C PRO A 387 19.78 15.08 -13.44
N MET A 388 19.11 14.55 -12.42
CA MET A 388 19.72 13.60 -11.50
C MET A 388 20.01 12.26 -12.18
N ARG A 389 21.03 11.55 -11.67
CA ARG A 389 21.47 10.25 -12.17
C ARG A 389 21.38 9.23 -11.05
N PHE A 390 20.67 8.14 -11.31
CA PHE A 390 20.40 7.08 -10.35
C PHE A 390 20.93 5.75 -10.88
N VAL A 391 21.54 5.00 -9.99
CA VAL A 391 21.97 3.63 -10.25
C VAL A 391 20.77 2.70 -10.16
N LYS A 392 20.58 1.91 -11.21
CA LYS A 392 19.66 0.79 -11.26
C LYS A 392 20.47 -0.50 -11.28
N MET A 393 20.31 -1.31 -10.24
CA MET A 393 20.97 -2.61 -10.16
C MET A 393 20.41 -3.54 -11.23
N LEU A 394 21.29 -4.25 -11.93
CA LEU A 394 20.90 -5.32 -12.84
C LEU A 394 20.83 -6.65 -12.08
N PRO A 395 19.99 -7.61 -12.52
CA PRO A 395 19.94 -8.96 -11.95
C PRO A 395 21.27 -9.73 -12.00
N SER A 396 22.24 -9.25 -12.78
CA SER A 396 23.57 -9.86 -12.89
C SER A 396 24.47 -9.56 -11.68
N TYR A 397 24.14 -8.58 -10.83
CA TYR A 397 24.98 -8.17 -9.70
C TYR A 397 25.10 -9.30 -8.64
N PRO A 398 26.33 -9.69 -8.23
CA PRO A 398 26.51 -10.72 -7.20
C PRO A 398 25.83 -10.38 -5.86
N GLY A 399 24.94 -11.25 -5.39
CA GLY A 399 24.24 -11.06 -4.11
C GLY A 399 23.00 -10.15 -4.16
N VAL A 400 22.62 -9.67 -5.35
CA VAL A 400 21.32 -9.01 -5.57
C VAL A 400 20.34 -10.04 -6.12
N THR A 401 19.27 -10.29 -5.36
CA THR A 401 18.15 -11.13 -5.81
C THR A 401 17.01 -10.22 -6.25
N PRO A 402 16.55 -10.28 -7.52
CA PRO A 402 15.36 -9.58 -7.95
C PRO A 402 14.14 -10.09 -7.19
N VAL A 403 13.33 -9.19 -6.64
CA VAL A 403 12.15 -9.54 -5.83
C VAL A 403 10.90 -8.87 -6.39
N PRO A 404 9.72 -9.52 -6.32
CA PRO A 404 8.45 -9.00 -6.85
C PRO A 404 7.88 -7.88 -5.96
N ILE A 405 8.67 -6.86 -5.68
CA ILE A 405 8.32 -5.68 -4.89
C ILE A 405 8.66 -4.43 -5.69
N ARG A 406 7.82 -3.40 -5.60
CA ARG A 406 8.06 -2.08 -6.21
C ARG A 406 7.91 -0.96 -5.20
N PHE A 407 8.55 0.17 -5.49
CA PHE A 407 8.28 1.42 -4.78
C PHE A 407 6.89 1.96 -5.11
N VAL A 408 6.26 2.58 -4.12
CA VAL A 408 4.97 3.26 -4.26
C VAL A 408 5.10 4.66 -3.68
N ALA A 409 4.66 5.64 -4.45
CA ALA A 409 4.46 7.01 -4.01
C ALA A 409 2.97 7.23 -3.75
N LYS A 410 2.59 7.52 -2.51
CA LYS A 410 1.21 7.80 -2.12
C LYS A 410 1.07 9.24 -1.64
N LEU A 411 0.09 9.94 -2.19
CA LEU A 411 -0.23 11.30 -1.77
C LEU A 411 -1.04 11.31 -0.46
N ASP A 412 -0.63 12.14 0.51
CA ASP A 412 -1.25 12.32 1.82
C ASP A 412 -1.30 13.81 2.23
N PRO A 413 -2.48 14.41 2.45
CA PRO A 413 -3.79 13.84 2.13
C PRO A 413 -4.00 13.71 0.61
N PRO A 414 -4.92 12.85 0.15
CA PRO A 414 -5.29 12.80 -1.26
C PRO A 414 -5.75 14.17 -1.77
N ILE A 415 -5.17 14.64 -2.88
CA ILE A 415 -5.58 15.91 -3.49
C ILE A 415 -6.72 15.64 -4.48
N PRO A 416 -7.89 16.27 -4.33
CA PRO A 416 -8.95 16.18 -5.32
C PRO A 416 -8.48 16.84 -6.63
N ALA A 417 -8.51 16.08 -7.71
CA ALA A 417 -8.15 16.57 -9.03
C ALA A 417 -9.31 16.32 -10.00
N ALA A 418 -9.60 17.30 -10.86
CA ALA A 418 -10.56 17.10 -11.95
C ALA A 418 -10.02 16.06 -12.94
N ASP A 419 -10.90 15.26 -13.54
CA ASP A 419 -10.53 14.19 -14.49
C ASP A 419 -9.61 14.70 -15.62
N ALA A 420 -9.83 15.92 -16.10
CA ALA A 420 -9.00 16.55 -17.12
C ALA A 420 -7.54 16.78 -16.65
N ILE A 421 -7.33 17.09 -15.36
CA ILE A 421 -6.00 17.25 -14.77
C ILE A 421 -5.34 15.89 -14.59
N VAL A 422 -6.09 14.91 -14.06
CA VAL A 422 -5.60 13.53 -13.93
C VAL A 422 -5.16 12.98 -15.28
N ARG A 423 -5.95 13.18 -16.34
CA ARG A 423 -5.58 12.78 -17.71
C ARG A 423 -4.30 13.46 -18.18
N LYS A 424 -4.13 14.76 -17.95
CA LYS A 424 -2.89 15.47 -18.31
C LYS A 424 -1.68 14.91 -17.56
N LEU A 425 -1.84 14.60 -16.27
CA LEU A 425 -0.79 13.97 -15.47
C LEU A 425 -0.45 12.58 -15.99
N MET A 426 -1.46 11.76 -16.34
CA MET A 426 -1.26 10.42 -16.91
C MET A 426 -0.52 10.46 -18.25
N ILE A 427 -0.81 11.44 -19.11
CA ILE A 427 -0.09 11.66 -20.38
C ILE A 427 1.34 12.10 -20.08
N ALA A 428 1.54 13.07 -19.18
CA ALA A 428 2.86 13.59 -18.82
C ALA A 428 3.76 12.54 -18.15
N THR A 429 3.18 11.48 -17.58
CA THR A 429 3.88 10.37 -16.92
C THR A 429 4.02 9.13 -17.81
N ASP A 430 3.71 9.24 -19.10
CA ASP A 430 3.73 8.13 -20.08
C ASP A 430 2.85 6.92 -19.67
N LEU A 431 1.85 7.14 -18.82
CA LEU A 431 0.93 6.09 -18.36
C LEU A 431 -0.18 5.80 -19.36
N VAL A 432 -0.45 6.76 -20.24
CA VAL A 432 -1.37 6.63 -21.36
C VAL A 432 -0.61 7.07 -22.60
N ASN A 433 -0.23 6.10 -23.45
CA ASN A 433 0.07 6.42 -24.84
C ASN A 433 -1.18 7.04 -25.44
N ASP A 434 -1.03 8.10 -26.26
CA ASP A 434 -2.11 8.80 -26.99
C ASP A 434 -2.97 7.84 -27.82
N CYS A 435 -3.80 7.05 -27.16
CA CYS A 435 -4.77 6.16 -27.75
C CYS A 435 -6.11 6.85 -27.59
N LYS A 436 -6.64 7.28 -28.74
CA LYS A 436 -7.98 7.82 -28.95
C LYS A 436 -9.04 6.92 -28.28
N PHE A 437 -9.33 7.17 -27.01
CA PHE A 437 -10.60 6.79 -26.44
C PHE A 437 -11.64 7.70 -27.08
N ILE A 438 -12.42 7.12 -27.99
CA ILE A 438 -13.63 7.72 -28.53
C ILE A 438 -14.46 8.13 -27.32
N ALA A 439 -14.74 9.43 -27.21
CA ALA A 439 -15.69 9.96 -26.25
C ALA A 439 -16.97 9.13 -26.36
N GLU A 440 -17.31 8.42 -25.28
CA GLU A 440 -18.64 7.86 -25.14
C GLU A 440 -19.61 9.03 -25.27
N LYS A 441 -20.44 8.93 -26.33
CA LYS A 441 -21.58 9.79 -26.55
C LYS A 441 -22.40 9.87 -25.27
N ASP A 442 -22.78 11.10 -24.94
CA ASP A 442 -23.96 11.47 -24.17
C ASP A 442 -24.99 10.32 -24.04
N ILE A 443 -24.93 9.58 -22.93
CA ILE A 443 -26.12 8.91 -22.42
C ILE A 443 -26.92 9.99 -21.71
N ARG A 444 -27.70 10.74 -22.51
CA ARG A 444 -28.84 11.48 -21.97
C ARG A 444 -29.81 10.47 -21.40
N ILE A 445 -29.87 10.40 -20.08
CA ILE A 445 -31.03 9.88 -19.38
C ILE A 445 -32.12 10.95 -19.54
N GLU A 446 -32.91 10.85 -20.61
CA GLU A 446 -34.22 11.48 -20.65
C GLU A 446 -35.15 10.67 -19.74
N ARG A 447 -35.89 11.41 -18.88
CA ARG A 447 -36.83 10.90 -17.88
C ARG A 447 -38.03 10.20 -18.50
#